data_AF-A0A1H9NHX4-F1
#
_entry.id   AF-A0A1H9NHX4-F1
#
_cell.length_a   1.000
_cell.length_b   1.000
_cell.length_c   1.000
_cell.angle_alpha   90.00
_cell.angle_beta   90.00
_cell.angle_gamma   90.00
#
_symmetry.space_group_name_H-M   'P 1'
#
loop_
_entity.id
_entity.type
_entity.pdbx_description
1 polymer ?
#
loop_
_entity_poly.entity_id
_entity_poly.type
_entity_poly.pdbx_seq_one_letter_code
_entity_poly.pdbx_strand_id
1 'polypeptide(L)'
;MDRPNPKNAIVIGAGFGGLALAIRLQSAGIDTTLVEGRDRPGGRAYMWEKDGFTFDAGPTVITDPDCLSELWRLSGHDMAQDVTLMPVSPFYRLNWRDGTNFDYSNNEAALRAEIAKLDPNDVAGYERFCDYAAGVYEEGYRKLGSVAFLDFASMIKAAPSLAKYQAWRSVYSVVSSHVKNEKLREALSFHTLLVGGNPMKTSAIYALIHKLEKDGGVWFAKGGTNRLVQGMATHFERLGGTLRLGDAVTRIETYGDKATAVHTASGWRGEADAIATNADLMHSYRDLLGHHPRGVKQADSLSQKRWSPSLFVLHFGIKGSWPGIPHHMILFGPRYEGLLTDIYDHGVLPQDFSLYLHHPTVTDPSMAPDGHSTFYALAPVPHMGKLPIDWDQFAPAYAERILDEIQHRLIPDIRSRIVTRFHYAPSDFGRDLNAHLGSAFSLEPLLTQSAWFRAHNRDDVIPNLYLVGAGTHPGAGIPGVVGSAKATAALMLQDLG
;
A
#
# COMPACT_ATOMS: atom_id res chain seq x y z
N MET A 1 2.56 47.83 -6.66
CA MET A 1 3.17 46.77 -5.82
C MET A 1 2.72 45.47 -6.42
N ASP A 2 3.52 44.90 -7.32
CA ASP A 2 3.25 43.58 -7.88
C ASP A 2 3.29 42.59 -6.73
N ARG A 3 2.20 41.85 -6.51
CA ARG A 3 2.27 40.67 -5.66
C ARG A 3 3.29 39.74 -6.31
N PRO A 4 4.27 39.19 -5.57
CA PRO A 4 5.15 38.18 -6.14
C PRO A 4 4.27 37.09 -6.77
N ASN A 5 4.64 36.62 -7.97
CA ASN A 5 3.93 35.50 -8.60
C ASN A 5 3.81 34.36 -7.57
N PRO A 6 2.63 33.74 -7.42
CA PRO A 6 2.47 32.61 -6.54
C PRO A 6 3.47 31.52 -6.95
N LYS A 7 4.18 30.97 -5.97
CA LYS A 7 5.05 29.81 -6.17
C LYS A 7 4.23 28.66 -6.71
N ASN A 8 4.77 27.92 -7.67
CA ASN A 8 4.08 26.81 -8.29
C ASN A 8 4.83 25.49 -8.13
N ALA A 9 4.07 24.39 -8.12
CA ALA A 9 4.61 23.05 -8.03
C ALA A 9 3.89 22.10 -8.98
N ILE A 10 4.65 21.17 -9.57
CA ILE A 10 4.06 20.05 -10.33
C ILE A 10 4.27 18.75 -9.55
N VAL A 11 3.19 18.01 -9.35
CA VAL A 11 3.21 16.66 -8.77
C VAL A 11 2.94 15.65 -9.88
N ILE A 12 3.80 14.64 -10.00
CA ILE A 12 3.72 13.59 -11.01
C ILE A 12 3.11 12.33 -10.38
N GLY A 13 1.94 11.90 -10.84
CA GLY A 13 1.23 10.68 -10.44
C GLY A 13 0.16 10.91 -9.36
N ALA A 14 -1.10 10.66 -9.69
CA ALA A 14 -2.28 10.87 -8.84
C ALA A 14 -2.67 9.65 -7.98
N GLY A 15 -1.69 8.90 -7.49
CA GLY A 15 -1.91 7.96 -6.37
C GLY A 15 -2.12 8.70 -5.04
N PHE A 16 -2.41 7.96 -3.96
CA PHE A 16 -2.61 8.53 -2.62
C PHE A 16 -1.54 9.54 -2.19
N GLY A 17 -0.26 9.25 -2.47
CA GLY A 17 0.86 10.11 -2.08
C GLY A 17 0.86 11.43 -2.84
N GLY A 18 0.65 11.38 -4.16
CA GLY A 18 0.57 12.56 -5.01
C GLY A 18 -0.64 13.42 -4.70
N LEU A 19 -1.82 12.81 -4.52
CA LEU A 19 -3.03 13.54 -4.12
C LEU A 19 -2.89 14.18 -2.73
N ALA A 20 -2.40 13.44 -1.74
CA ALA A 20 -2.18 13.98 -0.41
C ALA A 20 -1.14 15.12 -0.41
N LEU A 21 -0.08 15.01 -1.22
CA LEU A 21 0.91 16.07 -1.37
C LEU A 21 0.30 17.30 -2.05
N ALA A 22 -0.43 17.09 -3.14
CA ALA A 22 -1.05 18.16 -3.90
C ALA A 22 -2.07 18.94 -3.07
N ILE A 23 -2.91 18.26 -2.28
CA ILE A 23 -3.83 18.89 -1.33
C ILE A 23 -3.07 19.74 -0.31
N ARG A 24 -1.97 19.23 0.26
CA ARG A 24 -1.16 19.97 1.24
C ARG A 24 -0.53 21.23 0.66
N LEU A 25 0.06 21.13 -0.53
CA LEU A 25 0.66 22.27 -1.23
C LEU A 25 -0.40 23.32 -1.59
N GLN A 26 -1.53 22.89 -2.17
CA GLN A 26 -2.64 23.77 -2.52
C GLN A 26 -3.25 24.46 -1.29
N SER A 27 -3.43 23.73 -0.19
CA SER A 27 -3.93 24.28 1.09
C SER A 27 -2.99 25.34 1.67
N ALA A 28 -1.70 25.25 1.37
CA ALA A 28 -0.67 26.20 1.80
C ALA A 28 -0.48 27.38 0.84
N GLY A 29 -1.28 27.45 -0.25
CA GLY A 29 -1.23 28.54 -1.23
C GLY A 29 -0.20 28.39 -2.34
N ILE A 30 0.38 27.19 -2.52
CA ILE A 30 1.23 26.87 -3.68
C ILE A 30 0.33 26.49 -4.85
N ASP A 31 0.50 27.15 -5.99
CA ASP A 31 -0.23 26.84 -7.22
C ASP A 31 0.18 25.46 -7.74
N THR A 32 -0.68 24.46 -7.56
CA THR A 32 -0.31 23.06 -7.73
C THR A 32 -1.00 22.43 -8.94
N THR A 33 -0.20 21.84 -9.82
CA THR A 33 -0.67 21.00 -10.92
C THR A 33 -0.30 19.54 -10.66
N LEU A 34 -1.28 18.64 -10.67
CA LEU A 34 -1.10 17.20 -10.54
C LEU A 34 -1.29 16.53 -11.91
N VAL A 35 -0.31 15.78 -12.39
CA VAL A 35 -0.31 15.13 -13.72
C VAL A 35 -0.34 13.61 -13.57
N GLU A 36 -1.30 12.96 -14.21
CA GLU A 36 -1.53 11.51 -14.17
C GLU A 36 -1.53 10.92 -15.58
N GLY A 37 -0.82 9.82 -15.75
CA GLY A 37 -0.72 9.15 -17.04
C GLY A 37 -1.96 8.35 -17.42
N ARG A 38 -2.73 7.89 -16.42
CA ARG A 38 -3.96 7.14 -16.60
C ARG A 38 -5.17 8.05 -16.75
N ASP A 39 -6.26 7.48 -17.22
CA ASP A 39 -7.56 8.14 -17.43
C ASP A 39 -8.26 8.56 -16.13
N ARG A 40 -7.85 8.04 -14.97
CA ARG A 40 -8.41 8.36 -13.65
C ARG A 40 -7.33 8.41 -12.58
N PRO A 41 -7.53 9.19 -11.50
CA PRO A 41 -6.63 9.15 -10.35
C PRO A 41 -6.74 7.80 -9.61
N GLY A 42 -5.72 7.50 -8.79
CA GLY A 42 -5.72 6.39 -7.84
C GLY A 42 -4.47 5.54 -7.88
N GLY A 43 -3.75 5.48 -9.01
CA GLY A 43 -2.58 4.61 -9.16
C GLY A 43 -2.91 3.17 -8.79
N ARG A 44 -2.32 2.65 -7.69
CA ARG A 44 -2.64 1.31 -7.16
C ARG A 44 -4.08 1.19 -6.61
N ALA A 45 -4.70 2.28 -6.21
CA ALA A 45 -6.09 2.36 -5.74
C ALA A 45 -7.08 2.66 -6.89
N TYR A 46 -6.78 2.13 -8.08
CA TYR A 46 -7.67 2.19 -9.23
C TYR A 46 -8.91 1.29 -9.02
N MET A 47 -9.87 1.39 -9.93
CA MET A 47 -11.10 0.60 -9.90
C MET A 47 -11.53 0.25 -11.32
N TRP A 48 -12.05 -0.95 -11.49
CA TRP A 48 -12.70 -1.38 -12.72
C TRP A 48 -14.20 -1.56 -12.50
N GLU A 49 -14.97 -1.11 -13.49
CA GLU A 49 -16.39 -1.42 -13.61
C GLU A 49 -16.56 -2.36 -14.80
N LYS A 50 -17.15 -3.54 -14.56
CA LYS A 50 -17.34 -4.55 -15.60
C LYS A 50 -18.60 -5.35 -15.34
N ASP A 51 -19.46 -5.46 -16.34
CA ASP A 51 -20.72 -6.23 -16.28
C ASP A 51 -21.62 -5.85 -15.09
N GLY A 52 -21.60 -4.58 -14.67
CA GLY A 52 -22.34 -4.06 -13.51
C GLY A 52 -21.68 -4.29 -12.16
N PHE A 53 -20.51 -4.94 -12.11
CA PHE A 53 -19.72 -5.14 -10.89
C PHE A 53 -18.65 -4.05 -10.75
N THR A 54 -18.36 -3.70 -9.50
CA THR A 54 -17.21 -2.87 -9.12
C THR A 54 -16.09 -3.74 -8.57
N PHE A 55 -14.86 -3.50 -9.02
CA PHE A 55 -13.66 -4.20 -8.60
C PHE A 55 -12.58 -3.21 -8.18
N ASP A 56 -12.19 -3.24 -6.89
CA ASP A 56 -11.02 -2.50 -6.40
C ASP A 56 -9.73 -3.13 -6.93
N ALA A 57 -8.77 -2.29 -7.37
CA ALA A 57 -7.53 -2.76 -7.98
C ALA A 57 -6.40 -3.10 -7.00
N GLY A 58 -6.43 -2.55 -5.79
CA GLY A 58 -5.30 -2.63 -4.87
C GLY A 58 -5.70 -2.49 -3.41
N PRO A 59 -5.30 -1.42 -2.70
CA PRO A 59 -5.50 -1.33 -1.26
C PRO A 59 -6.99 -1.27 -0.92
N THR A 60 -7.44 -2.16 -0.05
CA THR A 60 -8.86 -2.30 0.34
C THR A 60 -9.10 -2.14 1.84
N VAL A 61 -8.03 -1.97 2.61
CA VAL A 61 -8.04 -1.85 4.07
C VAL A 61 -7.65 -0.42 4.44
N ILE A 62 -8.56 0.32 5.07
CA ILE A 62 -8.29 1.65 5.63
C ILE A 62 -8.19 1.49 7.15
N THR A 63 -7.01 1.75 7.72
CA THR A 63 -6.72 1.52 9.16
C THR A 63 -6.50 2.79 9.98
N ASP A 64 -6.21 3.91 9.32
CA ASP A 64 -6.01 5.22 9.97
C ASP A 64 -6.84 6.30 9.24
N PRO A 65 -8.17 6.38 9.49
CA PRO A 65 -9.01 7.41 8.89
C PRO A 65 -8.64 8.85 9.28
N ASP A 66 -8.00 9.06 10.43
CA ASP A 66 -7.63 10.40 10.90
C ASP A 66 -6.53 11.01 10.03
N CYS A 67 -5.55 10.20 9.58
CA CYS A 67 -4.51 10.70 8.67
C CYS A 67 -5.09 11.20 7.33
N LEU A 68 -6.20 10.62 6.86
CA LEU A 68 -6.93 11.05 5.67
C LEU A 68 -7.77 12.30 5.97
N SER A 69 -8.52 12.28 7.07
CA SER A 69 -9.37 13.40 7.51
C SER A 69 -8.57 14.69 7.74
N GLU A 70 -7.30 14.56 8.16
CA GLU A 70 -6.37 15.69 8.27
C GLU A 70 -6.31 16.51 6.98
N LEU A 71 -6.33 15.88 5.80
CA LEU A 71 -6.20 16.56 4.50
C LEU A 71 -7.34 17.57 4.27
N TRP A 72 -8.57 17.23 4.63
CA TRP A 72 -9.71 18.14 4.55
C TRP A 72 -9.63 19.26 5.58
N ARG A 73 -9.19 18.92 6.80
CA ARG A 73 -9.06 19.86 7.92
C ARG A 73 -8.05 20.97 7.63
N LEU A 74 -7.06 20.76 6.75
CA LEU A 74 -6.09 21.79 6.34
C LEU A 74 -6.75 23.06 5.79
N SER A 75 -7.94 22.95 5.21
CA SER A 75 -8.70 24.08 4.67
C SER A 75 -10.08 24.24 5.32
N GLY A 76 -10.28 23.67 6.52
CA GLY A 76 -11.53 23.79 7.27
C GLY A 76 -12.71 22.99 6.70
N HIS A 77 -12.45 22.01 5.83
CA HIS A 77 -13.47 21.10 5.31
C HIS A 77 -13.55 19.81 6.15
N ASP A 78 -14.60 19.02 5.91
CA ASP A 78 -14.82 17.73 6.55
C ASP A 78 -14.86 16.61 5.50
N MET A 79 -14.07 15.56 5.70
CA MET A 79 -13.99 14.40 4.82
C MET A 79 -15.34 13.69 4.67
N ALA A 80 -16.18 13.71 5.71
CA ALA A 80 -17.49 13.07 5.68
C ALA A 80 -18.45 13.66 4.64
N GLN A 81 -18.16 14.86 4.12
CA GLN A 81 -18.92 15.48 3.03
C GLN A 81 -18.64 14.82 1.67
N ASP A 82 -17.46 14.23 1.50
CA ASP A 82 -16.99 13.68 0.23
C ASP A 82 -16.88 12.15 0.28
N VAL A 83 -16.65 11.55 1.45
CA VAL A 83 -16.37 10.11 1.62
C VAL A 83 -17.12 9.55 2.82
N THR A 84 -17.89 8.48 2.62
CA THR A 84 -18.49 7.69 3.70
C THR A 84 -17.64 6.47 4.00
N LEU A 85 -17.13 6.35 5.22
CA LEU A 85 -16.41 5.15 5.69
C LEU A 85 -17.35 4.22 6.46
N MET A 86 -17.29 2.94 6.12
CA MET A 86 -18.08 1.86 6.71
C MET A 86 -17.16 0.99 7.58
N PRO A 87 -17.51 0.72 8.85
CA PRO A 87 -16.70 -0.17 9.68
C PRO A 87 -16.80 -1.61 9.16
N VAL A 88 -15.67 -2.32 9.16
CA VAL A 88 -15.58 -3.72 8.77
C VAL A 88 -15.41 -4.58 10.02
N SER A 89 -16.22 -5.63 10.16
CA SER A 89 -16.15 -6.56 11.30
C SER A 89 -16.56 -7.99 10.87
N PRO A 90 -15.77 -9.03 11.20
CA PRO A 90 -14.42 -8.95 11.77
C PRO A 90 -13.47 -8.22 10.82
N PHE A 91 -12.32 -7.75 11.32
CA PHE A 91 -11.31 -7.11 10.48
C PHE A 91 -10.81 -8.08 9.43
N TYR A 92 -10.50 -9.31 9.85
CA TYR A 92 -10.10 -10.41 8.98
C TYR A 92 -10.61 -11.72 9.57
N ARG A 93 -10.97 -12.67 8.71
CA ARG A 93 -11.06 -14.08 9.08
C ARG A 93 -9.86 -14.84 8.54
N LEU A 94 -9.13 -15.49 9.42
CA LEU A 94 -8.01 -16.34 9.05
C LEU A 94 -8.51 -17.79 9.03
N ASN A 95 -8.29 -18.47 7.91
CA ASN A 95 -8.78 -19.82 7.67
C ASN A 95 -7.64 -20.76 7.26
N TRP A 96 -7.56 -21.90 7.95
CA TRP A 96 -6.58 -22.96 7.67
C TRP A 96 -7.23 -24.13 6.95
N ARG A 97 -6.39 -24.97 6.32
CA ARG A 97 -6.85 -26.12 5.51
C ARG A 97 -7.62 -27.18 6.30
N ASP A 98 -7.43 -27.23 7.62
CA ASP A 98 -8.19 -28.13 8.50
C ASP A 98 -9.58 -27.58 8.87
N GLY A 99 -9.99 -26.45 8.29
CA GLY A 99 -11.28 -25.81 8.53
C GLY A 99 -11.30 -24.86 9.73
N THR A 100 -10.19 -24.70 10.44
CA THR A 100 -10.10 -23.75 11.55
C THR A 100 -10.33 -22.33 11.06
N ASN A 101 -11.20 -21.58 11.75
CA ASN A 101 -11.40 -20.15 11.55
C ASN A 101 -10.95 -19.39 12.80
N PHE A 102 -10.37 -18.21 12.59
CA PHE A 102 -10.03 -17.25 13.63
C PHE A 102 -10.45 -15.85 13.19
N ASP A 103 -11.38 -15.25 13.91
CA ASP A 103 -11.88 -13.90 13.61
C ASP A 103 -11.09 -12.83 14.38
N TYR A 104 -10.32 -12.04 13.64
CA TYR A 104 -9.53 -10.96 14.22
C TYR A 104 -10.34 -9.66 14.26
N SER A 105 -10.36 -8.97 15.41
CA SER A 105 -11.07 -7.70 15.57
C SER A 105 -10.54 -6.85 16.73
N ASN A 106 -11.02 -5.60 16.83
CA ASN A 106 -10.74 -4.75 17.98
C ASN A 106 -11.59 -5.07 19.22
N ASN A 107 -12.64 -5.88 19.12
CA ASN A 107 -13.37 -6.36 20.30
C ASN A 107 -12.51 -7.33 21.10
N GLU A 108 -11.93 -6.86 22.21
CA GLU A 108 -10.99 -7.66 22.99
C GLU A 108 -11.61 -8.91 23.59
N ALA A 109 -12.87 -8.86 24.04
CA ALA A 109 -13.52 -10.01 24.62
C ALA A 109 -13.72 -11.11 23.57
N ALA A 110 -14.18 -10.73 22.37
CA ALA A 110 -14.31 -11.65 21.24
C ALA A 110 -12.96 -12.21 20.80
N LEU A 111 -11.93 -11.36 20.67
CA LEU A 111 -10.60 -11.79 20.25
C LEU A 111 -9.93 -12.73 21.27
N ARG A 112 -10.06 -12.45 22.58
CA ARG A 112 -9.58 -13.36 23.64
C ARG A 112 -10.29 -14.71 23.55
N ALA A 113 -11.59 -14.73 23.24
CA ALA A 113 -12.34 -15.96 23.06
C ALA A 113 -11.86 -16.75 21.82
N GLU A 114 -11.58 -16.07 20.70
CA GLU A 114 -10.99 -16.70 19.50
C GLU A 114 -9.60 -17.29 19.80
N ILE A 115 -8.76 -16.58 20.56
CA ILE A 115 -7.45 -17.07 20.99
C ILE A 115 -7.59 -18.30 21.88
N ALA A 116 -8.51 -18.28 22.84
CA ALA A 116 -8.73 -19.41 23.75
C ALA A 116 -9.26 -20.67 23.02
N LYS A 117 -9.96 -20.52 21.88
CA LYS A 117 -10.35 -21.66 21.03
C LYS A 117 -9.13 -22.32 20.38
N LEU A 118 -8.07 -21.57 20.09
CA LEU A 118 -6.82 -22.11 19.54
C LEU A 118 -5.93 -22.71 20.62
N ASP A 119 -5.64 -21.94 21.68
CA ASP A 119 -4.93 -22.40 22.88
C ASP A 119 -5.24 -21.45 24.05
N PRO A 120 -5.93 -21.91 25.11
CA PRO A 120 -6.21 -21.09 26.29
C PRO A 120 -4.95 -20.53 26.98
N ASN A 121 -3.82 -21.22 26.88
CA ASN A 121 -2.57 -20.79 27.52
C ASN A 121 -1.95 -19.56 26.84
N ASP A 122 -2.35 -19.26 25.61
CA ASP A 122 -1.80 -18.16 24.84
C ASP A 122 -2.49 -16.82 25.11
N VAL A 123 -3.63 -16.80 25.84
CA VAL A 123 -4.33 -15.55 26.17
C VAL A 123 -3.42 -14.59 26.95
N ALA A 124 -2.74 -15.07 27.99
CA ALA A 124 -1.79 -14.26 28.76
C ALA A 124 -0.55 -13.89 27.92
N GLY A 125 -0.16 -14.75 26.98
CA GLY A 125 0.91 -14.47 26.01
C GLY A 125 0.58 -13.31 25.10
N TYR A 126 -0.63 -13.32 24.57
CA TYR A 126 -1.18 -12.27 23.72
C TYR A 126 -1.25 -10.91 24.42
N GLU A 127 -1.63 -10.88 25.70
CA GLU A 127 -1.66 -9.62 26.47
C GLU A 127 -0.27 -9.00 26.59
N ARG A 128 0.76 -9.81 26.88
CA ARG A 128 2.15 -9.33 26.88
C ARG A 128 2.62 -8.85 25.49
N PHE A 129 2.12 -9.47 24.42
CA PHE A 129 2.40 -9.01 23.05
C PHE A 129 1.73 -7.66 22.76
N CYS A 130 0.51 -7.43 23.26
CA CYS A 130 -0.16 -6.13 23.13
C CYS A 130 0.63 -5.01 23.83
N ASP A 131 1.15 -5.28 25.04
CA ASP A 131 2.01 -4.33 25.76
C ASP A 131 3.28 -4.00 24.97
N TYR A 132 3.90 -5.02 24.37
CA TYR A 132 5.05 -4.85 23.48
C TYR A 132 4.68 -3.97 22.27
N ALA A 133 3.60 -4.31 21.55
CA ALA A 133 3.15 -3.57 20.36
C ALA A 133 2.79 -2.12 20.67
N ALA A 134 2.15 -1.85 21.82
CA ALA A 134 1.87 -0.49 22.29
C ALA A 134 3.15 0.31 22.56
N GLY A 135 4.15 -0.32 23.18
CA GLY A 135 5.45 0.31 23.39
C GLY A 135 6.18 0.65 22.09
N VAL A 136 6.17 -0.27 21.11
CA VAL A 136 6.74 -0.05 19.77
C VAL A 136 6.00 1.05 19.03
N TYR A 137 4.67 1.11 19.13
CA TYR A 137 3.85 2.15 18.51
C TYR A 137 4.20 3.56 19.02
N GLU A 138 4.29 3.74 20.34
CA GLU A 138 4.58 5.04 20.94
C GLU A 138 5.98 5.57 20.55
N GLU A 139 6.99 4.70 20.50
CA GLU A 139 8.35 5.11 20.11
C GLU A 139 8.53 5.19 18.59
N GLY A 140 8.00 4.23 17.84
CA GLY A 140 8.24 4.08 16.40
C GLY A 140 7.29 4.89 15.50
N TYR A 141 6.00 4.94 15.82
CA TYR A 141 5.02 5.64 14.99
C TYR A 141 4.89 7.10 15.42
N ARG A 142 4.61 7.35 16.71
CA ARG A 142 4.29 8.70 17.19
C ARG A 142 5.50 9.63 17.23
N LYS A 143 6.66 9.16 17.72
CA LYS A 143 7.86 10.01 17.85
C LYS A 143 8.71 10.09 16.59
N LEU A 144 8.61 9.09 15.70
CA LEU A 144 9.55 8.90 14.59
C LEU A 144 8.88 8.85 13.19
N GLY A 145 7.57 8.58 13.09
CA GLY A 145 6.91 8.31 11.79
C GLY A 145 6.61 9.54 10.92
N SER A 146 6.43 10.73 11.52
CA SER A 146 6.05 11.96 10.81
C SER A 146 7.22 12.88 10.48
N VAL A 147 8.44 12.52 10.88
CA VAL A 147 9.64 13.33 10.68
C VAL A 147 10.41 12.78 9.48
N ALA A 148 10.78 13.65 8.54
CA ALA A 148 11.74 13.30 7.50
C ALA A 148 13.08 13.00 8.17
N PHE A 149 13.56 11.76 8.11
CA PHE A 149 14.93 11.47 8.56
C PHE A 149 15.89 12.08 7.54
N LEU A 150 16.42 13.25 7.89
CA LEU A 150 17.36 14.02 7.07
C LEU A 150 18.80 13.99 7.61
N ASP A 151 19.05 13.43 8.81
CA ASP A 151 20.40 13.26 9.34
C ASP A 151 20.66 11.90 10.04
N PHE A 152 21.92 11.47 10.00
CA PHE A 152 22.40 10.26 10.70
C PHE A 152 22.31 10.40 12.23
N ALA A 153 22.31 11.63 12.76
CA ALA A 153 22.19 11.91 14.19
C ALA A 153 20.83 11.52 14.77
N SER A 154 19.75 11.65 13.99
CA SER A 154 18.39 11.21 14.37
C SER A 154 18.29 9.69 14.48
N MET A 155 19.05 8.94 13.66
CA MET A 155 19.16 7.48 13.76
C MET A 155 19.83 7.06 15.08
N ILE A 156 20.92 7.73 15.47
CA ILE A 156 21.62 7.46 16.74
C ILE A 156 20.70 7.72 17.94
N LYS A 157 19.88 8.77 17.89
CA LYS A 157 18.90 9.06 18.95
C LYS A 157 17.80 7.99 19.05
N ALA A 158 17.45 7.32 17.96
CA ALA A 158 16.47 6.22 17.96
C ALA A 158 17.07 4.87 18.40
N ALA A 159 18.41 4.73 18.41
CA ALA A 159 19.09 3.46 18.68
C ALA A 159 18.77 2.81 20.04
N PRO A 160 18.64 3.55 21.17
CA PRO A 160 18.24 2.95 22.45
C PRO A 160 16.82 2.38 22.43
N SER A 161 15.87 3.07 21.80
CA SER A 161 14.50 2.58 21.63
C SER A 161 14.46 1.36 20.71
N LEU A 162 15.18 1.39 19.57
CA LEU A 162 15.34 0.24 18.67
C LEU A 162 15.95 -0.98 19.37
N ALA A 163 16.92 -0.75 20.27
CA ALA A 163 17.55 -1.82 21.03
C ALA A 163 16.63 -2.41 22.10
N LYS A 164 15.90 -1.55 22.84
CA LYS A 164 14.91 -1.93 23.85
C LYS A 164 13.83 -2.86 23.28
N TYR A 165 13.36 -2.57 22.07
CA TYR A 165 12.30 -3.37 21.42
C TYR A 165 12.85 -4.48 20.51
N GLN A 166 14.16 -4.73 20.52
CA GLN A 166 14.79 -5.79 19.74
C GLN A 166 14.42 -5.73 18.25
N ALA A 167 14.41 -4.54 17.65
CA ALA A 167 13.97 -4.32 16.27
C ALA A 167 14.80 -5.12 15.23
N TRP A 168 15.96 -5.66 15.60
CA TRP A 168 16.75 -6.56 14.75
C TRP A 168 16.14 -7.96 14.61
N ARG A 169 15.26 -8.39 15.53
CA ARG A 169 14.53 -9.67 15.42
C ARG A 169 13.40 -9.53 14.40
N SER A 170 13.02 -10.65 13.81
CA SER A 170 11.83 -10.71 12.96
C SER A 170 10.55 -10.63 13.79
N VAL A 171 9.47 -10.08 13.20
CA VAL A 171 8.16 -10.03 13.86
C VAL A 171 7.70 -11.42 14.28
N TYR A 172 7.90 -12.43 13.44
CA TYR A 172 7.52 -13.81 13.74
C TYR A 172 8.29 -14.35 14.93
N SER A 173 9.59 -14.06 15.04
CA SER A 173 10.41 -14.46 16.19
C SER A 173 9.88 -13.83 17.49
N VAL A 174 9.54 -12.53 17.48
CA VAL A 174 9.01 -11.84 18.66
C VAL A 174 7.65 -12.42 19.06
N VAL A 175 6.72 -12.54 18.12
CA VAL A 175 5.41 -13.17 18.36
C VAL A 175 5.58 -14.58 18.95
N SER A 176 6.48 -15.39 18.39
CA SER A 176 6.73 -16.76 18.87
C SER A 176 7.31 -16.84 20.28
N SER A 177 7.91 -15.75 20.79
CA SER A 177 8.32 -15.67 22.21
C SER A 177 7.17 -15.29 23.15
N HIS A 178 6.04 -14.83 22.63
CA HIS A 178 4.85 -14.50 23.41
C HIS A 178 3.79 -15.62 23.39
N VAL A 179 3.60 -16.29 22.24
CA VAL A 179 2.54 -17.30 22.03
C VAL A 179 3.11 -18.63 21.49
N LYS A 180 2.43 -19.74 21.83
CA LYS A 180 2.86 -21.11 21.52
C LYS A 180 2.17 -21.71 20.30
N ASN A 181 0.87 -21.46 20.13
CA ASN A 181 0.08 -22.03 19.06
C ASN A 181 0.55 -21.48 17.70
N GLU A 182 0.81 -22.37 16.76
CA GLU A 182 1.38 -22.01 15.45
C GLU A 182 0.44 -21.12 14.63
N LYS A 183 -0.86 -21.43 14.61
CA LYS A 183 -1.87 -20.62 13.91
C LYS A 183 -1.97 -19.21 14.49
N LEU A 184 -1.80 -19.07 15.80
CA LEU A 184 -1.78 -17.76 16.44
C LEU A 184 -0.51 -16.97 16.10
N ARG A 185 0.65 -17.64 15.96
CA ARG A 185 1.88 -17.00 15.48
C ARG A 185 1.72 -16.46 14.06
N GLU A 186 1.13 -17.26 13.18
CA GLU A 186 0.78 -16.84 11.83
C GLU A 186 -0.20 -15.66 11.87
N ALA A 187 -1.26 -15.76 12.67
CA ALA A 187 -2.28 -14.72 12.82
C ALA A 187 -1.77 -13.37 13.33
N LEU A 188 -0.75 -13.38 14.21
CA LEU A 188 -0.17 -12.14 14.74
C LEU A 188 0.97 -11.61 13.88
N SER A 189 1.51 -12.40 12.94
CA SER A 189 2.64 -12.00 12.08
C SER A 189 2.25 -11.69 10.63
N PHE A 190 1.11 -12.17 10.12
CA PHE A 190 0.77 -12.02 8.69
C PHE A 190 0.65 -10.57 8.21
N HIS A 191 0.37 -9.62 9.10
CA HIS A 191 0.19 -8.20 8.77
C HIS A 191 1.38 -7.60 8.00
N THR A 192 2.61 -8.12 8.16
CA THR A 192 3.76 -7.64 7.37
C THR A 192 3.63 -7.94 5.88
N LEU A 193 2.87 -8.97 5.50
CA LEU A 193 2.59 -9.29 4.10
C LEU A 193 1.74 -8.18 3.44
N LEU A 194 0.88 -7.50 4.21
CA LEU A 194 0.06 -6.38 3.74
C LEU A 194 0.90 -5.16 3.31
N VAL A 195 2.15 -5.08 3.78
CA VAL A 195 3.11 -4.04 3.40
C VAL A 195 4.28 -4.58 2.56
N GLY A 196 4.14 -5.80 2.02
CA GLY A 196 5.13 -6.43 1.14
C GLY A 196 6.36 -7.03 1.85
N GLY A 197 6.33 -7.14 3.17
CA GLY A 197 7.41 -7.73 3.98
C GLY A 197 7.23 -9.22 4.26
N ASN A 198 8.34 -9.95 4.30
CA ASN A 198 8.35 -11.35 4.74
C ASN A 198 8.40 -11.40 6.29
N PRO A 199 7.38 -11.91 7.00
CA PRO A 199 7.33 -11.94 8.47
C PRO A 199 8.52 -12.66 9.12
N MET A 200 9.21 -13.53 8.40
CA MET A 200 10.41 -14.23 8.87
C MET A 200 11.65 -13.34 8.89
N LYS A 201 11.65 -12.24 8.13
CA LYS A 201 12.80 -11.32 7.97
C LYS A 201 12.46 -9.87 8.33
N THR A 202 11.19 -9.49 8.25
CA THR A 202 10.71 -8.14 8.54
C THR A 202 10.85 -7.85 10.03
N SER A 203 11.43 -6.68 10.32
CA SER A 203 11.72 -6.21 11.67
C SER A 203 10.47 -6.22 12.57
N ALA A 204 10.66 -6.58 13.84
CA ALA A 204 9.61 -6.55 14.86
C ALA A 204 9.02 -5.15 15.11
N ILE A 205 9.63 -4.08 14.58
CA ILE A 205 9.03 -2.74 14.61
C ILE A 205 7.65 -2.72 13.95
N TYR A 206 7.42 -3.58 12.96
CA TYR A 206 6.13 -3.69 12.27
C TYR A 206 5.02 -4.35 13.13
N ALA A 207 5.34 -4.85 14.32
CA ALA A 207 4.31 -5.25 15.30
C ALA A 207 3.38 -4.08 15.68
N LEU A 208 3.81 -2.83 15.47
CA LEU A 208 2.96 -1.65 15.65
C LEU A 208 1.69 -1.68 14.80
N ILE A 209 1.67 -2.41 13.68
CA ILE A 209 0.47 -2.53 12.82
C ILE A 209 -0.68 -3.12 13.61
N HIS A 210 -0.40 -4.08 14.51
CA HIS A 210 -1.40 -4.64 15.40
C HIS A 210 -2.07 -3.57 16.26
N LYS A 211 -1.29 -2.64 16.83
CA LYS A 211 -1.83 -1.55 17.65
C LYS A 211 -2.64 -0.56 16.82
N LEU A 212 -2.14 -0.21 15.63
CA LEU A 212 -2.83 0.67 14.68
C LEU A 212 -4.23 0.15 14.33
N GLU A 213 -4.36 -1.12 13.96
CA GLU A 213 -5.65 -1.71 13.61
C GLU A 213 -6.59 -1.82 14.81
N LYS A 214 -6.06 -2.16 15.99
CA LYS A 214 -6.86 -2.25 17.22
C LYS A 214 -7.47 -0.90 17.60
N ASP A 215 -6.70 0.18 17.50
CA ASP A 215 -7.14 1.52 17.88
C ASP A 215 -7.96 2.19 16.78
N GLY A 216 -7.45 2.16 15.54
CA GLY A 216 -8.04 2.84 14.40
C GLY A 216 -9.23 2.09 13.81
N GLY A 217 -9.30 0.78 13.98
CA GLY A 217 -10.28 -0.07 13.32
C GLY A 217 -9.90 -0.43 11.87
N VAL A 218 -10.76 -1.20 11.22
CA VAL A 218 -10.70 -1.45 9.78
C VAL A 218 -11.95 -0.89 9.12
N TRP A 219 -11.74 -0.12 8.06
CA TRP A 219 -12.78 0.62 7.37
C TRP A 219 -12.74 0.35 5.87
N PHE A 220 -13.90 0.50 5.25
CA PHE A 220 -14.10 0.44 3.82
C PHE A 220 -14.79 1.72 3.34
N ALA A 221 -14.35 2.29 2.22
CA ALA A 221 -15.04 3.43 1.62
C ALA A 221 -16.27 2.92 0.86
N LYS A 222 -17.45 3.47 1.16
CA LYS A 222 -18.69 3.14 0.45
C LYS A 222 -18.49 3.39 -1.05
N GLY A 223 -18.74 2.37 -1.87
CA GLY A 223 -18.52 2.31 -3.31
C GLY A 223 -17.10 1.96 -3.74
N GLY A 224 -16.24 1.49 -2.82
CA GLY A 224 -14.86 1.06 -3.11
C GLY A 224 -13.80 2.10 -2.72
N THR A 225 -12.54 1.65 -2.62
CA THR A 225 -11.40 2.53 -2.28
C THR A 225 -11.24 3.67 -3.29
N ASN A 226 -11.66 3.47 -4.55
CA ASN A 226 -11.65 4.54 -5.54
C ASN A 226 -12.52 5.74 -5.14
N ARG A 227 -13.60 5.54 -4.36
CA ARG A 227 -14.42 6.67 -3.87
C ARG A 227 -13.66 7.56 -2.91
N LEU A 228 -12.77 7.00 -2.10
CA LEU A 228 -11.85 7.79 -1.29
C LEU A 228 -10.89 8.60 -2.17
N VAL A 229 -10.32 7.99 -3.21
CA VAL A 229 -9.44 8.68 -4.17
C VAL A 229 -10.18 9.81 -4.90
N GLN A 230 -11.40 9.55 -5.36
CA GLN A 230 -12.25 10.55 -6.03
C GLN A 230 -12.61 11.70 -5.08
N GLY A 231 -12.89 11.40 -3.81
CA GLY A 231 -13.09 12.42 -2.78
C GLY A 231 -11.86 13.30 -2.61
N MET A 232 -10.65 12.73 -2.57
CA MET A 232 -9.40 13.49 -2.51
C MET A 232 -9.18 14.35 -3.77
N ALA A 233 -9.42 13.81 -4.95
CA ALA A 233 -9.29 14.54 -6.22
C ALA A 233 -10.27 15.72 -6.29
N THR A 234 -11.54 15.47 -5.96
CA THR A 234 -12.59 16.51 -5.90
C THR A 234 -12.23 17.58 -4.89
N HIS A 235 -11.69 17.20 -3.73
CA HIS A 235 -11.24 18.14 -2.71
C HIS A 235 -10.06 18.99 -3.22
N PHE A 236 -9.07 18.38 -3.87
CA PHE A 236 -7.93 19.09 -4.47
C PHE A 236 -8.39 20.13 -5.51
N GLU A 237 -9.31 19.76 -6.41
CA GLU A 237 -9.88 20.69 -7.40
C GLU A 237 -10.71 21.79 -6.73
N ARG A 238 -11.46 21.46 -5.66
CA ARG A 238 -12.21 22.44 -4.85
C ARG A 238 -11.30 23.49 -4.21
N LEU A 239 -10.05 23.14 -3.88
CA LEU A 239 -9.03 24.07 -3.39
C LEU A 239 -8.39 24.91 -4.52
N GLY A 240 -8.78 24.72 -5.77
CA GLY A 240 -8.26 25.43 -6.94
C GLY A 240 -7.05 24.74 -7.60
N GLY A 241 -6.73 23.51 -7.20
CA GLY A 241 -5.67 22.73 -7.82
C GLY A 241 -6.04 22.25 -9.23
N THR A 242 -5.04 22.07 -10.10
CA THR A 242 -5.25 21.59 -11.47
C THR A 242 -4.91 20.11 -11.59
N LEU A 243 -5.89 19.26 -11.94
CA LEU A 243 -5.69 17.83 -12.21
C LEU A 243 -5.66 17.56 -13.73
N ARG A 244 -4.56 16.99 -14.23
CA ARG A 244 -4.39 16.59 -15.64
C ARG A 244 -4.33 15.07 -15.72
N LEU A 245 -5.29 14.45 -16.41
CA LEU A 245 -5.40 13.00 -16.57
C LEU A 245 -5.06 12.58 -18.01
N GLY A 246 -4.73 11.30 -18.19
CA GLY A 246 -4.52 10.67 -19.49
C GLY A 246 -3.28 11.13 -20.25
N ASP A 247 -2.31 11.73 -19.55
CA ASP A 247 -1.16 12.36 -20.19
C ASP A 247 0.12 12.04 -19.42
N ALA A 248 0.73 10.90 -19.76
CA ALA A 248 1.88 10.38 -19.03
C ALA A 248 3.08 11.32 -19.13
N VAL A 249 3.68 11.65 -17.99
CA VAL A 249 4.94 12.37 -17.94
C VAL A 249 6.05 11.50 -18.53
N THR A 250 6.82 12.08 -19.44
CA THR A 250 7.91 11.41 -20.17
C THR A 250 9.28 11.93 -19.79
N ARG A 251 9.37 13.16 -19.24
CA ARG A 251 10.65 13.77 -18.87
C ARG A 251 10.50 14.85 -17.81
N ILE A 252 11.42 14.88 -16.86
CA ILE A 252 11.67 16.03 -15.96
C ILE A 252 12.80 16.86 -16.55
N GLU A 253 12.50 18.06 -17.06
CA GLU A 253 13.50 18.97 -17.62
C GLU A 253 14.37 19.59 -16.51
N THR A 254 15.69 19.61 -16.70
CA THR A 254 16.61 20.28 -15.79
C THR A 254 17.48 21.30 -16.52
N TYR A 255 17.86 22.36 -15.79
CA TYR A 255 18.93 23.28 -16.16
C TYR A 255 20.04 23.18 -15.10
N GLY A 256 21.14 22.50 -15.46
CA GLY A 256 22.08 21.99 -14.46
C GLY A 256 21.37 21.09 -13.46
N ASP A 257 21.68 21.27 -12.18
CA ASP A 257 21.05 20.53 -11.08
C ASP A 257 19.75 21.16 -10.58
N LYS A 258 19.01 21.89 -11.42
CA LYS A 258 17.69 22.45 -11.07
C LYS A 258 16.61 21.88 -11.97
N ALA A 259 15.57 21.27 -11.40
CA ALA A 259 14.39 20.87 -12.15
C ALA A 259 13.57 22.12 -12.54
N THR A 260 13.10 22.21 -13.78
CA THR A 260 12.50 23.43 -14.34
C THR A 260 11.14 23.23 -14.99
N ALA A 261 10.93 22.04 -15.58
CA ALA A 261 9.66 21.72 -16.22
C ALA A 261 9.40 20.21 -16.28
N VAL A 262 8.18 19.85 -16.62
CA VAL A 262 7.74 18.48 -16.88
C VAL A 262 7.18 18.40 -18.29
N HIS A 263 7.57 17.38 -19.05
CA HIS A 263 7.05 17.07 -20.39
C HIS A 263 6.17 15.83 -20.34
N THR A 264 5.10 15.83 -21.12
CA THR A 264 4.19 14.69 -21.22
C THR A 264 4.13 14.11 -22.64
N ALA A 265 3.49 12.95 -22.78
CA ALA A 265 3.34 12.24 -24.04
C ALA A 265 2.55 13.03 -25.09
N SER A 266 1.59 13.88 -24.66
CA SER A 266 0.84 14.76 -25.56
C SER A 266 1.66 15.94 -26.09
N GLY A 267 2.87 16.19 -25.54
CA GLY A 267 3.70 17.34 -25.83
C GLY A 267 3.42 18.56 -24.94
N TRP A 268 2.57 18.43 -23.91
CA TRP A 268 2.43 19.49 -22.91
C TRP A 268 3.72 19.66 -22.11
N ARG A 269 4.09 20.91 -21.88
CA ARG A 269 5.22 21.32 -21.03
C ARG A 269 4.71 22.25 -19.94
N GLY A 270 4.89 21.85 -18.68
CA GLY A 270 4.58 22.67 -17.52
C GLY A 270 5.84 23.09 -16.79
N GLU A 271 6.04 24.39 -16.58
CA GLU A 271 7.14 24.93 -15.76
C GLU A 271 6.75 24.96 -14.28
N ALA A 272 7.72 24.72 -13.40
CA ALA A 272 7.49 24.78 -11.96
C ALA A 272 8.72 25.23 -11.17
N ASP A 273 8.51 25.89 -10.02
CA ASP A 273 9.54 26.20 -9.04
C ASP A 273 10.02 24.91 -8.33
N ALA A 274 9.12 23.95 -8.09
CA ALA A 274 9.41 22.66 -7.49
C ALA A 274 8.66 21.51 -8.19
N ILE A 275 9.28 20.33 -8.25
CA ILE A 275 8.69 19.15 -8.90
C ILE A 275 8.74 17.98 -7.92
N ALA A 276 7.61 17.33 -7.68
CA ALA A 276 7.53 16.12 -6.87
C ALA A 276 7.08 14.94 -7.72
N THR A 277 7.69 13.78 -7.57
CA THR A 277 7.26 12.54 -8.22
C THR A 277 6.74 11.53 -7.20
N ASN A 278 5.52 11.09 -7.44
CA ASN A 278 4.85 9.96 -6.79
C ASN A 278 4.89 8.68 -7.66
N ALA A 279 5.59 8.74 -8.80
CA ALA A 279 5.78 7.58 -9.65
C ALA A 279 6.74 6.55 -9.01
N ASP A 280 6.87 5.37 -9.62
CA ASP A 280 7.85 4.38 -9.17
C ASP A 280 9.26 4.98 -9.08
N LEU A 281 10.01 4.57 -8.07
CA LEU A 281 11.32 5.14 -7.76
C LEU A 281 12.33 4.89 -8.90
N MET A 282 12.35 3.68 -9.47
CA MET A 282 13.21 3.38 -10.61
C MET A 282 12.73 4.15 -11.84
N HIS A 283 11.42 4.18 -12.10
CA HIS A 283 10.87 4.92 -13.24
C HIS A 283 11.24 6.41 -13.19
N SER A 284 11.12 7.02 -12.01
CA SER A 284 11.45 8.43 -11.80
C SER A 284 12.90 8.75 -12.17
N TYR A 285 13.86 7.93 -11.73
CA TYR A 285 15.28 8.18 -12.00
C TYR A 285 15.74 7.70 -13.39
N ARG A 286 15.34 6.49 -13.78
CA ARG A 286 15.78 5.86 -15.03
C ARG A 286 15.11 6.48 -16.24
N ASP A 287 13.80 6.70 -16.18
CA ASP A 287 13.01 7.05 -17.36
C ASP A 287 12.77 8.57 -17.42
N LEU A 288 12.29 9.18 -16.33
CA LEU A 288 11.96 10.61 -16.35
C LEU A 288 13.21 11.51 -16.26
N LEU A 289 14.25 11.03 -15.57
CA LEU A 289 15.51 11.75 -15.33
C LEU A 289 16.73 11.08 -16.00
N GLY A 290 16.52 10.08 -16.88
CA GLY A 290 17.60 9.28 -17.47
C GLY A 290 18.62 10.05 -18.33
N HIS A 291 18.27 11.26 -18.76
CA HIS A 291 19.15 12.16 -19.50
C HIS A 291 20.10 12.96 -18.59
N HIS A 292 19.88 12.96 -17.27
CA HIS A 292 20.71 13.65 -16.30
C HIS A 292 21.67 12.66 -15.61
N PRO A 293 22.95 13.03 -15.33
CA PRO A 293 23.89 12.13 -14.64
C PRO A 293 23.38 11.60 -13.30
N ARG A 294 22.60 12.42 -12.57
CA ARG A 294 21.91 12.00 -11.33
C ARG A 294 20.96 10.82 -11.56
N GLY A 295 20.14 10.89 -12.62
CA GLY A 295 19.17 9.83 -12.95
C GLY A 295 19.86 8.50 -13.25
N VAL A 296 20.91 8.53 -14.08
CA VAL A 296 21.71 7.34 -14.41
C VAL A 296 22.33 6.71 -13.15
N LYS A 297 23.05 7.51 -12.36
CA LYS A 297 23.72 7.04 -11.14
C LYS A 297 22.72 6.44 -10.14
N GLN A 298 21.56 7.06 -9.97
CA GLN A 298 20.57 6.58 -9.02
C GLN A 298 19.85 5.33 -9.53
N ALA A 299 19.59 5.23 -10.84
CA ALA A 299 19.07 4.01 -11.45
C ALA A 299 20.03 2.82 -11.26
N ASP A 300 21.34 3.02 -11.45
CA ASP A 300 22.36 2.00 -11.19
C ASP A 300 22.39 1.57 -9.72
N SER A 301 22.28 2.53 -8.79
CA SER A 301 22.19 2.23 -7.36
C SER A 301 20.93 1.42 -7.02
N LEU A 302 19.78 1.78 -7.60
CA LEU A 302 18.50 1.12 -7.38
C LEU A 302 18.43 -0.28 -8.00
N SER A 303 19.18 -0.54 -9.08
CA SER A 303 19.21 -1.86 -9.71
C SER A 303 19.87 -2.92 -8.83
N GLN A 304 20.71 -2.50 -7.87
CA GLN A 304 21.37 -3.39 -6.91
C GLN A 304 20.55 -3.61 -5.63
N LYS A 305 19.44 -2.86 -5.43
CA LYS A 305 18.55 -3.01 -4.27
C LYS A 305 17.63 -4.22 -4.41
N ARG A 306 17.05 -4.64 -3.29
CA ARG A 306 16.02 -5.68 -3.22
C ARG A 306 14.63 -5.06 -3.37
N TRP A 307 13.85 -5.61 -4.27
CA TRP A 307 12.49 -5.17 -4.57
C TRP A 307 11.49 -6.16 -3.99
N SER A 308 10.35 -5.64 -3.53
CA SER A 308 9.25 -6.44 -3.00
C SER A 308 8.71 -7.42 -4.04
N PRO A 309 8.07 -8.52 -3.60
CA PRO A 309 7.37 -9.41 -4.51
C PRO A 309 6.29 -8.68 -5.31
N SER A 310 5.82 -9.36 -6.35
CA SER A 310 4.63 -8.95 -7.07
C SER A 310 3.41 -9.67 -6.54
N LEU A 311 2.27 -9.41 -7.17
CA LEU A 311 0.98 -10.01 -6.85
C LEU A 311 0.36 -10.54 -8.13
N PHE A 312 -0.41 -11.60 -7.99
CA PHE A 312 -1.37 -12.02 -8.99
C PHE A 312 -2.76 -11.85 -8.39
N VAL A 313 -3.63 -11.11 -9.07
CA VAL A 313 -4.96 -10.78 -8.59
C VAL A 313 -5.98 -11.33 -9.57
N LEU A 314 -6.92 -12.15 -9.09
CA LEU A 314 -8.06 -12.64 -9.84
C LEU A 314 -9.33 -11.96 -9.34
N HIS A 315 -9.96 -11.16 -10.18
CA HIS A 315 -11.24 -10.51 -9.92
C HIS A 315 -12.37 -11.34 -10.52
N PHE A 316 -13.45 -11.53 -9.78
CA PHE A 316 -14.60 -12.28 -10.26
C PHE A 316 -15.92 -11.83 -9.61
N GLY A 317 -16.96 -11.71 -10.42
CA GLY A 317 -18.33 -11.50 -9.98
C GLY A 317 -19.11 -12.81 -10.09
N ILE A 318 -19.85 -13.19 -9.04
CA ILE A 318 -20.60 -14.45 -8.99
C ILE A 318 -22.06 -14.24 -8.58
N LYS A 319 -22.93 -15.15 -9.01
CA LYS A 319 -24.34 -15.24 -8.60
C LYS A 319 -24.50 -15.74 -7.16
N GLY A 320 -25.38 -15.07 -6.41
CA GLY A 320 -25.71 -15.37 -5.02
C GLY A 320 -24.96 -14.49 -4.02
N SER A 321 -25.47 -14.47 -2.79
CA SER A 321 -24.82 -13.83 -1.65
C SER A 321 -24.05 -14.85 -0.80
N TRP A 322 -22.93 -14.43 -0.22
CA TRP A 322 -22.01 -15.30 0.53
C TRP A 322 -21.73 -14.77 1.93
N PRO A 323 -22.75 -14.65 2.81
CA PRO A 323 -22.57 -14.06 4.14
C PRO A 323 -21.62 -14.88 5.05
N GLY A 324 -21.38 -16.15 4.74
CA GLY A 324 -20.38 -16.97 5.45
C GLY A 324 -18.93 -16.60 5.16
N ILE A 325 -18.68 -15.82 4.08
CA ILE A 325 -17.37 -15.30 3.72
C ILE A 325 -17.32 -13.82 4.11
N PRO A 326 -16.48 -13.41 5.07
CA PRO A 326 -16.42 -12.04 5.53
C PRO A 326 -15.75 -11.12 4.50
N HIS A 327 -15.79 -9.81 4.77
CA HIS A 327 -15.24 -8.80 3.88
C HIS A 327 -13.77 -9.08 3.52
N HIS A 328 -12.97 -9.46 4.52
CA HIS A 328 -11.57 -9.83 4.34
C HIS A 328 -11.31 -11.22 4.90
N MET A 329 -10.76 -12.10 4.09
CA MET A 329 -10.43 -13.47 4.49
C MET A 329 -9.04 -13.87 4.01
N ILE A 330 -8.25 -14.49 4.88
CA ILE A 330 -6.93 -15.05 4.55
C ILE A 330 -7.05 -16.57 4.55
N LEU A 331 -6.83 -17.19 3.40
CA LEU A 331 -6.77 -18.65 3.25
C LEU A 331 -5.32 -19.09 3.35
N PHE A 332 -4.90 -19.58 4.51
CA PHE A 332 -3.54 -20.08 4.69
C PHE A 332 -3.30 -21.38 3.92
N GLY A 333 -2.11 -21.47 3.32
CA GLY A 333 -1.56 -22.69 2.76
C GLY A 333 -0.96 -23.62 3.81
N PRO A 334 -0.51 -24.83 3.43
CA PRO A 334 0.08 -25.80 4.34
C PRO A 334 1.53 -25.46 4.75
N ARG A 335 2.23 -24.59 4.01
CA ARG A 335 3.65 -24.25 4.23
C ARG A 335 3.83 -22.73 4.36
N TYR A 336 3.52 -22.14 5.51
CA TYR A 336 3.65 -20.69 5.68
C TYR A 336 5.07 -20.17 5.40
N GLU A 337 6.10 -20.72 6.07
CA GLU A 337 7.50 -20.35 5.83
C GLU A 337 8.00 -20.78 4.44
N GLY A 338 7.65 -22.00 4.02
CA GLY A 338 8.09 -22.56 2.74
C GLY A 338 7.60 -21.75 1.54
N LEU A 339 6.32 -21.35 1.55
CA LEU A 339 5.71 -20.52 0.51
C LEU A 339 6.40 -19.15 0.41
N LEU A 340 6.70 -18.53 1.56
CA LEU A 340 7.38 -17.23 1.58
C LEU A 340 8.82 -17.33 1.11
N THR A 341 9.55 -18.39 1.49
CA THR A 341 10.91 -18.66 0.99
C THR A 341 10.93 -18.86 -0.53
N ASP A 342 9.97 -19.61 -1.07
CA ASP A 342 9.83 -19.84 -2.51
C ASP A 342 9.65 -18.52 -3.28
N ILE A 343 8.84 -17.61 -2.75
CA ILE A 343 8.54 -16.31 -3.40
C ILE A 343 9.69 -15.31 -3.22
N TYR A 344 10.12 -15.08 -1.97
CA TYR A 344 11.05 -14.01 -1.63
C TYR A 344 12.49 -14.37 -1.96
N ASP A 345 12.90 -15.64 -1.87
CA ASP A 345 14.30 -16.05 -2.00
C ASP A 345 14.54 -16.78 -3.31
N HIS A 346 13.82 -17.88 -3.55
CA HIS A 346 14.06 -18.77 -4.69
C HIS A 346 13.52 -18.23 -6.02
N GLY A 347 12.48 -17.39 -5.98
CA GLY A 347 11.86 -16.86 -7.19
C GLY A 347 11.06 -17.91 -7.96
N VAL A 348 10.41 -18.85 -7.26
CA VAL A 348 9.60 -19.91 -7.89
C VAL A 348 8.12 -19.70 -7.55
N LEU A 349 7.22 -20.09 -8.46
CA LEU A 349 5.78 -20.09 -8.17
C LEU A 349 5.43 -21.28 -7.27
N PRO A 350 4.88 -21.04 -6.07
CA PRO A 350 4.46 -22.12 -5.19
C PRO A 350 3.34 -22.96 -5.82
N GLN A 351 3.32 -24.24 -5.45
CA GLN A 351 2.25 -25.17 -5.84
C GLN A 351 0.99 -24.99 -4.98
N ASP A 352 1.18 -24.60 -3.73
CA ASP A 352 0.17 -24.22 -2.76
C ASP A 352 -0.06 -22.70 -2.72
N PHE A 353 -1.15 -22.26 -2.09
CA PHE A 353 -1.49 -20.85 -1.98
C PHE A 353 -1.67 -20.41 -0.53
N SER A 354 -1.26 -19.18 -0.26
CA SER A 354 -1.85 -18.34 0.77
C SER A 354 -2.61 -17.22 0.06
N LEU A 355 -3.94 -17.26 0.07
CA LEU A 355 -4.78 -16.33 -0.67
C LEU A 355 -5.36 -15.27 0.26
N TYR A 356 -5.33 -14.02 -0.20
CA TYR A 356 -6.21 -12.99 0.35
C TYR A 356 -7.46 -12.91 -0.52
N LEU A 357 -8.62 -13.15 0.11
CA LEU A 357 -9.93 -13.02 -0.52
C LEU A 357 -10.64 -11.78 0.02
N HIS A 358 -10.98 -10.88 -0.87
CA HIS A 358 -11.76 -9.68 -0.61
C HIS A 358 -13.19 -9.87 -1.11
N HIS A 359 -14.19 -9.62 -0.26
CA HIS A 359 -15.62 -9.76 -0.55
C HIS A 359 -16.38 -8.51 -0.08
N PRO A 360 -16.23 -7.35 -0.76
CA PRO A 360 -16.76 -6.09 -0.25
C PRO A 360 -18.29 -6.03 -0.25
N THR A 361 -18.97 -6.85 -1.09
CA THR A 361 -20.44 -6.87 -1.17
C THR A 361 -21.12 -7.19 0.16
N VAL A 362 -20.46 -7.93 1.06
CA VAL A 362 -21.02 -8.22 2.39
C VAL A 362 -21.14 -6.97 3.28
N THR A 363 -20.32 -5.96 3.03
CA THR A 363 -20.37 -4.67 3.74
C THR A 363 -21.09 -3.62 2.93
N ASP A 364 -20.83 -3.56 1.63
CA ASP A 364 -21.47 -2.63 0.71
C ASP A 364 -22.10 -3.36 -0.48
N PRO A 365 -23.42 -3.64 -0.42
CA PRO A 365 -24.15 -4.30 -1.49
C PRO A 365 -24.05 -3.59 -2.85
N SER A 366 -23.75 -2.29 -2.89
CA SER A 366 -23.65 -1.53 -4.15
C SER A 366 -22.44 -1.92 -5.01
N MET A 367 -21.52 -2.72 -4.49
CA MET A 367 -20.34 -3.20 -5.22
C MET A 367 -20.66 -4.24 -6.30
N ALA A 368 -21.85 -4.83 -6.29
CA ALA A 368 -22.29 -5.83 -7.27
C ALA A 368 -23.77 -5.62 -7.63
N PRO A 369 -24.25 -6.15 -8.77
CA PRO A 369 -25.67 -6.19 -9.09
C PRO A 369 -26.48 -6.96 -8.05
N ASP A 370 -27.77 -6.64 -7.92
CA ASP A 370 -28.68 -7.34 -7.01
C ASP A 370 -28.60 -8.87 -7.16
N GLY A 371 -28.52 -9.56 -6.03
CA GLY A 371 -28.40 -11.03 -5.99
C GLY A 371 -27.03 -11.57 -6.41
N HIS A 372 -26.00 -10.73 -6.52
CA HIS A 372 -24.63 -11.12 -6.84
C HIS A 372 -23.63 -10.65 -5.77
N SER A 373 -22.42 -11.19 -5.84
CA SER A 373 -21.28 -10.78 -5.02
C SER A 373 -20.05 -10.53 -5.91
N THR A 374 -19.26 -9.52 -5.59
CA THR A 374 -17.94 -9.30 -6.18
C THR A 374 -16.85 -9.81 -5.24
N PHE A 375 -15.81 -10.38 -5.83
CA PHE A 375 -14.62 -10.85 -5.12
C PHE A 375 -13.35 -10.45 -5.87
N TYR A 376 -12.27 -10.33 -5.12
CA TYR A 376 -10.95 -10.58 -5.68
C TYR A 376 -10.15 -11.52 -4.79
N ALA A 377 -9.41 -12.43 -5.43
CA ALA A 377 -8.46 -13.32 -4.79
C ALA A 377 -7.04 -12.93 -5.19
N LEU A 378 -6.17 -12.66 -4.22
CA LEU A 378 -4.79 -12.26 -4.43
C LEU A 378 -3.86 -13.32 -3.90
N ALA A 379 -2.90 -13.69 -4.75
CA ALA A 379 -1.78 -14.55 -4.42
C ALA A 379 -0.48 -13.73 -4.51
N PRO A 380 0.40 -13.80 -3.48
CA PRO A 380 1.75 -13.26 -3.62
C PRO A 380 2.56 -14.11 -4.60
N VAL A 381 3.32 -13.46 -5.48
CA VAL A 381 4.14 -14.12 -6.50
C VAL A 381 5.51 -13.44 -6.61
N PRO A 382 6.55 -14.13 -7.10
CA PRO A 382 7.83 -13.48 -7.35
C PRO A 382 7.67 -12.30 -8.32
N HIS A 383 8.45 -11.23 -8.11
CA HIS A 383 8.53 -10.15 -9.10
C HIS A 383 9.25 -10.65 -10.37
N MET A 384 9.04 -9.98 -11.51
CA MET A 384 9.53 -10.46 -12.82
C MET A 384 11.06 -10.55 -12.92
N GLY A 385 11.80 -9.77 -12.12
CA GLY A 385 13.27 -9.90 -12.05
C GLY A 385 13.78 -11.18 -11.37
N LYS A 386 12.95 -11.87 -10.59
CA LYS A 386 13.29 -13.15 -9.94
C LYS A 386 12.72 -14.33 -10.72
N LEU A 387 11.54 -14.14 -11.31
CA LEU A 387 10.89 -15.13 -12.15
C LEU A 387 10.49 -14.50 -13.50
N PRO A 388 11.39 -14.56 -14.50
CA PRO A 388 11.13 -14.02 -15.83
C PRO A 388 10.31 -15.02 -16.67
N ILE A 389 9.01 -15.11 -16.38
CA ILE A 389 8.05 -15.92 -17.16
C ILE A 389 7.10 -15.03 -17.96
N ASP A 390 6.51 -15.60 -19.01
CA ASP A 390 5.48 -14.94 -19.79
C ASP A 390 4.12 -15.02 -19.07
N TRP A 391 3.79 -13.97 -18.32
CA TRP A 391 2.53 -13.91 -17.58
C TRP A 391 1.30 -13.98 -18.48
N ASP A 392 1.35 -13.54 -19.73
CA ASP A 392 0.20 -13.62 -20.64
C ASP A 392 -0.14 -15.09 -20.95
N GLN A 393 0.87 -15.96 -20.99
CA GLN A 393 0.70 -17.41 -21.14
C GLN A 393 0.32 -18.11 -19.83
N PHE A 394 0.94 -17.75 -18.71
CA PHE A 394 0.78 -18.46 -17.43
C PHE A 394 -0.44 -18.02 -16.62
N ALA A 395 -0.87 -16.76 -16.74
CA ALA A 395 -1.93 -16.17 -15.94
C ALA A 395 -3.28 -16.92 -16.04
N PRO A 396 -3.76 -17.36 -17.21
CA PRO A 396 -5.02 -18.09 -17.30
C PRO A 396 -5.01 -19.39 -16.49
N ALA A 397 -3.96 -20.20 -16.60
CA ALA A 397 -3.84 -21.46 -15.86
C ALA A 397 -3.68 -21.23 -14.35
N TYR A 398 -2.97 -20.16 -13.96
CA TYR A 398 -2.82 -19.79 -12.56
C TYR A 398 -4.14 -19.32 -11.93
N ALA A 399 -4.94 -18.55 -12.68
CA ALA A 399 -6.29 -18.16 -12.26
C ALA A 399 -7.21 -19.37 -12.05
N GLU A 400 -7.10 -20.41 -12.90
CA GLU A 400 -7.86 -21.65 -12.70
C GLU A 400 -7.48 -22.38 -11.41
N ARG A 401 -6.19 -22.45 -11.09
CA ARG A 401 -5.71 -23.05 -9.82
C ARG A 401 -6.23 -22.30 -8.58
N ILE A 402 -6.32 -20.97 -8.66
CA ILE A 402 -6.91 -20.15 -7.58
C ILE A 402 -8.41 -20.50 -7.41
N LEU A 403 -9.14 -20.60 -8.53
CA LEU A 403 -10.55 -20.99 -8.48
C LEU A 403 -10.76 -22.40 -7.95
N ASP A 404 -9.85 -23.34 -8.24
CA ASP A 404 -9.92 -24.69 -7.69
C ASP A 404 -9.77 -24.68 -6.16
N GLU A 405 -8.83 -23.89 -5.62
CA GLU A 405 -8.65 -23.74 -4.16
C GLU A 405 -9.89 -23.11 -3.50
N ILE A 406 -10.46 -22.06 -4.10
CA ILE A 406 -11.69 -21.42 -3.61
C ILE A 406 -12.87 -22.38 -3.71
N GLN A 407 -12.97 -23.13 -4.81
CA GLN A 407 -14.03 -24.12 -5.01
C GLN A 407 -14.00 -25.19 -3.93
N HIS A 408 -12.81 -25.72 -3.66
CA HIS A 408 -12.61 -26.79 -2.70
C HIS A 408 -12.91 -26.35 -1.26
N ARG A 409 -12.56 -25.11 -0.89
CA ARG A 409 -12.61 -24.63 0.50
C ARG A 409 -13.87 -23.86 0.84
N LEU A 410 -14.45 -23.12 -0.11
CA LEU A 410 -15.46 -22.11 0.18
C LEU A 410 -16.72 -22.25 -0.67
N ILE A 411 -16.58 -22.39 -1.99
CA ILE A 411 -17.70 -22.27 -2.94
C ILE A 411 -17.70 -23.46 -3.92
N PRO A 412 -18.25 -24.64 -3.54
CA PRO A 412 -18.15 -25.88 -4.33
C PRO A 412 -18.62 -25.80 -5.78
N ASP A 413 -19.55 -24.88 -6.10
CA ASP A 413 -20.13 -24.70 -7.43
C ASP A 413 -19.73 -23.36 -8.09
N ILE A 414 -18.64 -22.72 -7.64
CA ILE A 414 -18.21 -21.37 -8.06
C ILE A 414 -18.21 -21.19 -9.57
N ARG A 415 -17.73 -22.18 -10.31
CA ARG A 415 -17.59 -22.12 -11.78
C ARG A 415 -18.90 -21.89 -12.49
N SER A 416 -19.98 -22.48 -11.99
CA SER A 416 -21.32 -22.31 -12.54
C SER A 416 -21.94 -20.94 -12.21
N ARG A 417 -21.36 -20.23 -11.24
CA ARG A 417 -21.86 -18.95 -10.72
C ARG A 417 -21.12 -17.73 -11.27
N ILE A 418 -19.91 -17.91 -11.82
CA ILE A 418 -19.12 -16.80 -12.38
C ILE A 418 -19.91 -16.14 -13.51
N VAL A 419 -20.16 -14.84 -13.34
CA VAL A 419 -20.77 -13.97 -14.34
C VAL A 419 -19.67 -13.29 -15.15
N THR A 420 -18.66 -12.78 -14.45
CA THR A 420 -17.50 -12.12 -15.06
C THR A 420 -16.25 -12.40 -14.25
N ARG A 421 -15.11 -12.41 -14.94
CA ARG A 421 -13.78 -12.49 -14.31
C ARG A 421 -12.72 -11.86 -15.18
N PHE A 422 -11.59 -11.49 -14.57
CA PHE A 422 -10.34 -11.12 -15.21
C PHE A 422 -9.21 -11.22 -14.19
N HIS A 423 -7.96 -11.09 -14.63
CA HIS A 423 -6.80 -11.07 -13.74
C HIS A 423 -5.96 -9.82 -13.97
N TYR A 424 -5.14 -9.52 -12.96
CA TYR A 424 -4.11 -8.49 -12.98
C TYR A 424 -2.81 -9.11 -12.45
N ALA A 425 -1.85 -9.28 -13.35
CA ALA A 425 -0.61 -10.02 -13.17
C ALA A 425 0.60 -9.07 -13.08
N PRO A 426 1.80 -9.57 -12.69
CA PRO A 426 3.01 -8.76 -12.58
C PRO A 426 3.36 -7.90 -13.81
N SER A 427 3.10 -8.39 -15.02
CA SER A 427 3.26 -7.63 -16.27
C SER A 427 2.37 -6.40 -16.34
N ASP A 428 1.13 -6.50 -15.85
CA ASP A 428 0.16 -5.40 -15.83
C ASP A 428 0.58 -4.30 -14.84
N PHE A 429 1.15 -4.65 -13.68
CA PHE A 429 1.76 -3.65 -12.78
C PHE A 429 2.88 -2.86 -13.48
N GLY A 430 3.70 -3.53 -14.29
CA GLY A 430 4.74 -2.89 -15.07
C GLY A 430 4.17 -1.92 -16.12
N ARG A 431 3.18 -2.38 -16.88
CA ARG A 431 2.57 -1.62 -17.98
C ARG A 431 1.74 -0.43 -17.50
N ASP A 432 0.87 -0.61 -16.53
CA ASP A 432 -0.16 0.38 -16.18
C ASP A 432 0.29 1.30 -15.02
N LEU A 433 1.30 0.92 -14.24
CA LEU A 433 1.77 1.68 -13.08
C LEU A 433 3.26 2.06 -13.14
N ASN A 434 3.94 1.70 -14.24
CA ASN A 434 5.40 1.79 -14.36
C ASN A 434 6.14 1.12 -13.19
N ALA A 435 5.52 0.11 -12.56
CA ALA A 435 6.09 -0.53 -11.38
C ALA A 435 7.31 -1.36 -11.76
N HIS A 436 8.47 -1.03 -11.22
CA HIS A 436 9.70 -1.73 -11.57
C HIS A 436 9.60 -3.21 -11.20
N LEU A 437 9.93 -4.09 -12.16
CA LEU A 437 9.81 -5.55 -12.07
C LEU A 437 8.38 -6.05 -11.80
N GLY A 438 7.37 -5.20 -11.96
CA GLY A 438 6.00 -5.49 -11.55
C GLY A 438 5.81 -5.53 -10.04
N SER A 439 6.73 -4.96 -9.26
CA SER A 439 6.68 -5.04 -7.79
C SER A 439 5.44 -4.35 -7.20
N ALA A 440 4.81 -5.01 -6.22
CA ALA A 440 3.58 -4.50 -5.64
C ALA A 440 3.81 -3.35 -4.66
N PHE A 441 4.94 -3.38 -3.92
CA PHE A 441 5.21 -2.48 -2.80
C PHE A 441 6.52 -1.69 -2.94
N SER A 442 7.09 -1.60 -4.16
CA SER A 442 8.40 -0.98 -4.43
C SER A 442 9.54 -1.71 -3.70
N LEU A 443 10.44 -1.01 -3.00
CA LEU A 443 11.56 -1.60 -2.26
C LEU A 443 11.09 -2.53 -1.13
N GLU A 444 11.78 -3.66 -0.98
CA GLU A 444 11.52 -4.59 0.12
C GLU A 444 11.83 -3.93 1.48
N PRO A 445 10.97 -4.07 2.52
CA PRO A 445 11.14 -3.46 3.84
C PRO A 445 12.20 -4.18 4.70
N LEU A 446 13.42 -4.31 4.16
CA LEU A 446 14.60 -4.78 4.88
C LEU A 446 15.12 -3.67 5.79
N LEU A 447 15.76 -4.03 6.91
CA LEU A 447 16.35 -3.05 7.83
C LEU A 447 17.34 -2.10 7.12
N THR A 448 18.13 -2.64 6.19
CA THR A 448 19.11 -1.90 5.36
C THR A 448 18.49 -1.08 4.23
N GLN A 449 17.17 -1.13 4.05
CA GLN A 449 16.42 -0.37 3.04
C GLN A 449 15.23 0.39 3.65
N SER A 450 15.17 0.47 4.98
CA SER A 450 14.10 1.10 5.75
C SER A 450 14.64 2.29 6.54
N ALA A 451 13.72 3.12 7.07
CA ALA A 451 14.05 4.36 7.76
C ALA A 451 15.05 5.21 6.94
N TRP A 452 16.17 5.61 7.55
CA TRP A 452 17.22 6.42 6.92
C TRP A 452 17.77 5.85 5.60
N PHE A 453 17.82 4.52 5.43
CA PHE A 453 18.36 3.88 4.23
C PHE A 453 17.36 3.81 3.05
N ARG A 454 16.11 4.23 3.30
CA ARG A 454 15.09 4.37 2.25
C ARG A 454 15.39 5.61 1.39
N ALA A 455 14.74 5.73 0.24
CA ALA A 455 14.83 6.97 -0.53
C ALA A 455 14.27 8.14 0.30
N HIS A 456 15.01 9.25 0.31
CA HIS A 456 14.63 10.47 1.02
C HIS A 456 13.62 11.27 0.19
N ASN A 457 12.80 12.08 0.86
CA ASN A 457 11.73 12.86 0.23
C ASN A 457 12.22 14.05 -0.61
N ARG A 458 13.52 14.37 -0.55
CA ARG A 458 14.19 15.41 -1.36
C ARG A 458 15.45 14.82 -1.96
N ASP A 459 15.70 15.08 -3.25
CA ASP A 459 16.95 14.68 -3.90
C ASP A 459 18.11 15.54 -3.39
N ASP A 460 19.28 14.92 -3.15
CA ASP A 460 20.46 15.56 -2.60
C ASP A 460 21.33 16.27 -3.65
N VAL A 461 21.06 16.05 -4.95
CA VAL A 461 21.75 16.72 -6.06
C VAL A 461 20.86 17.78 -6.68
N ILE A 462 19.58 17.46 -6.92
CA ILE A 462 18.59 18.37 -7.50
C ILE A 462 17.67 18.89 -6.38
N PRO A 463 17.97 20.03 -5.75
CA PRO A 463 17.38 20.41 -4.47
C PRO A 463 15.87 20.72 -4.54
N ASN A 464 15.34 21.01 -5.72
CA ASN A 464 13.91 21.25 -5.94
C ASN A 464 13.17 20.05 -6.58
N LEU A 465 13.79 18.87 -6.58
CA LEU A 465 13.16 17.60 -6.93
C LEU A 465 12.84 16.80 -5.66
N TYR A 466 11.58 16.39 -5.55
CA TYR A 466 11.06 15.70 -4.38
C TYR A 466 10.49 14.33 -4.76
N LEU A 467 10.54 13.41 -3.82
CA LEU A 467 9.99 12.06 -3.95
C LEU A 467 8.90 11.85 -2.90
N VAL A 468 7.81 11.22 -3.29
CA VAL A 468 6.70 10.88 -2.40
C VAL A 468 6.17 9.49 -2.75
N GLY A 469 5.55 8.81 -1.78
CA GLY A 469 4.85 7.56 -2.03
C GLY A 469 5.56 6.31 -1.50
N ALA A 470 5.16 5.14 -1.99
CA ALA A 470 5.49 3.87 -1.36
C ALA A 470 6.99 3.51 -1.41
N GLY A 471 7.73 3.99 -2.42
CA GLY A 471 9.18 3.78 -2.53
C GLY A 471 10.02 4.69 -1.64
N THR A 472 9.40 5.70 -1.05
CA THR A 472 10.06 6.79 -0.30
C THR A 472 9.72 6.66 1.18
N HIS A 473 10.51 7.31 2.05
CA HIS A 473 10.18 7.43 3.48
C HIS A 473 8.77 8.00 3.70
N PRO A 474 7.96 7.48 4.66
CA PRO A 474 8.24 6.36 5.57
C PRO A 474 7.99 4.95 4.98
N GLY A 475 7.16 4.81 3.96
CA GLY A 475 7.01 3.55 3.23
C GLY A 475 5.61 3.28 2.66
N ALA A 476 5.34 2.00 2.39
CA ALA A 476 4.11 1.54 1.76
C ALA A 476 2.91 1.47 2.72
N GLY A 477 1.70 1.31 2.15
CA GLY A 477 0.42 1.37 2.86
C GLY A 477 -0.20 2.77 2.83
N ILE A 478 -1.53 2.89 2.94
CA ILE A 478 -2.22 4.19 2.88
C ILE A 478 -1.65 5.17 3.92
N PRO A 479 -1.51 4.81 5.21
CA PRO A 479 -0.96 5.74 6.21
C PRO A 479 0.50 6.10 5.92
N GLY A 480 1.31 5.12 5.48
CA GLY A 480 2.72 5.35 5.12
C GLY A 480 2.87 6.34 3.96
N VAL A 481 2.04 6.20 2.94
CA VAL A 481 2.06 7.05 1.74
C VAL A 481 1.51 8.46 2.02
N VAL A 482 0.46 8.59 2.84
CA VAL A 482 -0.05 9.90 3.30
C VAL A 482 0.96 10.59 4.23
N GLY A 483 1.65 9.83 5.08
CA GLY A 483 2.78 10.32 5.88
C GLY A 483 3.95 10.78 5.03
N SER A 484 4.27 10.07 3.95
CA SER A 484 5.29 10.46 2.97
C SER A 484 4.96 11.83 2.36
N ALA A 485 3.70 12.05 2.00
CA ALA A 485 3.23 13.33 1.47
C ALA A 485 3.34 14.46 2.50
N LYS A 486 3.04 14.19 3.78
CA LYS A 486 3.20 15.16 4.87
C LYS A 486 4.66 15.59 5.03
N ALA A 487 5.59 14.62 5.07
CA ALA A 487 7.02 14.89 5.16
C ALA A 487 7.53 15.68 3.94
N THR A 488 7.11 15.27 2.74
CA THR A 488 7.51 15.93 1.49
C THR A 488 6.99 17.37 1.42
N ALA A 489 5.72 17.60 1.78
CA ALA A 489 5.12 18.93 1.81
C ALA A 489 5.88 19.87 2.75
N ALA A 490 6.29 19.40 3.93
CA ALA A 490 7.07 20.22 4.87
C ALA A 490 8.39 20.71 4.24
N LEU A 491 9.10 19.85 3.50
CA LEU A 491 10.34 20.21 2.82
C LEU A 491 10.08 21.19 1.67
N MET A 492 9.08 20.91 0.84
CA MET A 492 8.73 21.77 -0.29
C MET A 492 8.31 23.17 0.17
N LEU A 493 7.51 23.26 1.24
CA LEU A 493 7.08 24.56 1.77
C LEU A 493 8.24 25.34 2.37
N GLN A 494 9.16 24.68 3.08
CA GLN A 494 10.38 25.30 3.58
C GLN A 494 11.27 25.85 2.45
N ASP A 495 11.39 25.10 1.35
CA ASP A 495 12.27 25.47 0.23
C ASP A 495 11.62 26.53 -0.70
N LEU A 496 10.28 26.61 -0.75
CA LEU A 496 9.53 27.56 -1.57
C LEU A 496 9.21 28.89 -0.87
N GLY A 497 9.33 28.98 0.46
CA GLY A 497 8.99 30.18 1.24
C GLY A 497 9.66 30.26 2.60
#